data_AF-A0A2K8U6I4-F1
#
_entry.id   AF-A0A2K8U6I4-F1
#
_cell.length_a   1.000
_cell.length_b   1.000
_cell.length_c   1.000
_cell.angle_alpha   90.00
_cell.angle_beta   90.00
_cell.angle_gamma   90.00
#
_symmetry.space_group_name_H-M   'P 1'
#
loop_
_entity.id
_entity.type
_entity.pdbx_description
1 polymer ?
#
loop_
_entity_poly.entity_id
_entity_poly.type
_entity_poly.pdbx_seq_one_letter_code
_entity_poly.pdbx_strand_id
1 'polypeptide(L)'
;MRLETEAKLVLQDRVREGACDLVWSAILDFKNAKNPFAARRQAIGKWRALAVECVTIDESVLARAREAMDLGLGEYDALHVGAAIAGRADMLVTTDDKLLRRVRAMPDLTALPPGEALAVLERWYEN
;
A
#
# COMPACT_ATOMS: atom_id res chain seq x y z
N MET A 1 -19.61 1.18 -3.89
CA MET A 1 -18.57 0.62 -4.80
C MET A 1 -18.09 1.59 -5.87
N ARG A 2 -18.95 2.46 -6.44
CA ARG A 2 -18.51 3.41 -7.49
C ARG A 2 -17.47 4.41 -6.98
N LEU A 3 -17.70 5.03 -5.82
CA LEU A 3 -16.81 6.04 -5.24
C LEU A 3 -15.40 5.52 -4.92
N GLU A 4 -15.26 4.34 -4.31
CA GLU A 4 -13.93 3.75 -4.04
C GLU A 4 -13.14 3.46 -5.32
N THR A 5 -13.82 3.03 -6.38
CA THR A 5 -13.18 2.80 -7.68
C THR A 5 -12.69 4.13 -8.27
N GLU A 6 -13.52 5.17 -8.26
CA GLU A 6 -13.17 6.49 -8.77
C GLU A 6 -12.02 7.10 -7.97
N ALA A 7 -12.07 7.05 -6.63
CA ALA A 7 -11.02 7.56 -5.77
C ALA A 7 -9.69 6.85 -5.99
N LYS A 8 -9.71 5.51 -6.15
CA LYS A 8 -8.52 4.74 -6.51
C LYS A 8 -7.93 5.21 -7.84
N LEU A 9 -8.75 5.45 -8.86
CA LEU A 9 -8.27 5.91 -10.16
C LEU A 9 -7.60 7.28 -10.05
N VAL A 10 -8.18 8.20 -9.28
CA VAL A 10 -7.57 9.52 -9.02
C VAL A 10 -6.24 9.39 -8.30
N LEU A 11 -6.16 8.61 -7.21
CA LEU A 11 -4.88 8.35 -6.51
C LEU A 11 -3.81 7.78 -7.47
N GLN A 12 -4.23 6.87 -8.34
CA GLN A 12 -3.39 6.28 -9.37
C GLN A 12 -2.91 7.30 -10.42
N ASP A 13 -3.74 8.26 -10.80
CA ASP A 13 -3.35 9.36 -11.68
C ASP A 13 -2.38 10.31 -10.99
N ARG A 14 -2.59 10.66 -9.72
CA ARG A 14 -1.65 11.47 -8.92
C ARG A 14 -0.25 10.86 -8.86
N VAL A 15 -0.17 9.54 -8.71
CA VAL A 15 1.13 8.82 -8.78
C VAL A 15 1.77 8.94 -10.16
N ARG A 16 1.00 8.79 -11.24
CA ARG A 16 1.53 8.93 -12.61
C ARG A 16 2.01 10.34 -12.92
N GLU A 17 1.34 11.34 -12.36
CA GLU A 17 1.68 12.77 -12.47
C GLU A 17 2.90 13.14 -11.63
N GLY A 18 3.37 12.27 -10.74
CA GLY A 18 4.44 12.57 -9.77
C GLY A 18 3.98 13.50 -8.63
N ALA A 19 2.66 13.68 -8.47
CA ALA A 19 2.08 14.46 -7.38
C ALA A 19 1.95 13.65 -6.07
N CYS A 20 2.11 12.33 -6.15
CA CYS A 20 2.14 11.42 -5.01
C CYS A 20 3.21 10.36 -5.23
N ASP A 21 4.03 10.14 -4.21
CA ASP A 21 5.09 9.14 -4.25
C ASP A 21 4.52 7.74 -4.04
N LEU A 22 4.96 6.80 -4.87
CA LEU A 22 4.63 5.39 -4.70
C LEU A 22 5.79 4.64 -4.02
N VAL A 23 5.51 4.11 -2.84
CA VAL A 23 6.38 3.15 -2.16
C VAL A 23 5.99 1.73 -2.57
N TRP A 24 6.96 0.94 -3.05
CA TRP A 24 6.73 -0.43 -3.54
C TRP A 24 7.32 -1.46 -2.60
N SER A 25 6.51 -2.39 -2.12
CA SER A 25 7.00 -3.56 -1.37
C SER A 25 7.49 -4.65 -2.32
N ALA A 26 8.70 -5.18 -2.10
CA ALA A 26 9.26 -6.29 -2.89
C ALA A 26 8.36 -7.55 -2.91
N ILE A 27 7.45 -7.72 -1.93
CA ILE A 27 6.48 -8.82 -1.94
C ILE A 27 5.48 -8.71 -3.11
N LEU A 28 5.25 -7.51 -3.64
CA LEU A 28 4.46 -7.31 -4.85
C LEU A 28 5.14 -7.92 -6.08
N ASP A 29 6.47 -7.90 -6.16
CA ASP A 29 7.21 -8.55 -7.26
C ASP A 29 6.99 -10.07 -7.22
N PHE A 30 7.09 -10.65 -6.03
CA PHE A 30 6.84 -12.07 -5.81
C PHE A 30 5.38 -12.47 -6.14
N LYS A 31 4.39 -11.72 -5.62
CA LYS A 31 2.97 -11.93 -5.93
C LYS A 31 2.70 -11.79 -7.43
N ASN A 32 3.30 -10.79 -8.07
CA ASN A 32 3.13 -10.51 -9.49
C ASN A 32 3.77 -11.61 -10.36
N ALA A 33 4.95 -12.11 -10.01
CA ALA A 33 5.61 -13.20 -10.72
C ALA A 33 4.75 -14.48 -10.76
N LYS A 34 3.96 -14.73 -9.70
CA LYS A 34 3.03 -15.87 -9.60
C LYS A 34 1.71 -15.68 -10.36
N ASN A 35 1.43 -14.49 -10.88
CA ASN A 35 0.18 -14.26 -11.62
C ASN A 35 0.23 -15.02 -12.95
N PRO A 36 -0.71 -15.91 -13.27
CA PRO A 36 -0.64 -16.73 -14.48
C PRO A 36 -0.84 -15.91 -15.76
N PHE A 37 -1.49 -14.75 -15.68
CA PHE A 37 -1.85 -13.94 -16.84
C PHE A 37 -0.76 -12.90 -17.17
N ALA A 38 -0.07 -13.09 -18.31
CA ALA A 38 1.03 -12.20 -18.73
C ALA A 38 0.62 -10.73 -18.84
N ALA A 39 -0.57 -10.45 -19.37
CA ALA A 39 -1.09 -9.09 -19.46
C ALA A 39 -1.24 -8.41 -18.08
N ARG A 40 -1.71 -9.17 -17.07
CA ARG A 40 -1.81 -8.65 -15.69
C ARG A 40 -0.43 -8.43 -15.08
N ARG A 41 0.53 -9.34 -15.33
CA ARG A 41 1.93 -9.18 -14.89
C ARG A 41 2.54 -7.89 -15.41
N GLN A 42 2.40 -7.66 -16.71
CA GLN A 42 2.91 -6.45 -17.36
C GLN A 42 2.21 -5.19 -16.82
N ALA A 43 0.88 -5.21 -16.65
CA ALA A 43 0.13 -4.08 -16.13
C ALA A 43 0.57 -3.70 -14.70
N ILE A 44 0.78 -4.68 -13.81
CA ILE A 44 1.28 -4.45 -12.45
C ILE A 44 2.74 -4.00 -12.47
N GLY A 45 3.58 -4.60 -13.33
CA GLY A 45 4.99 -4.24 -13.46
C GLY A 45 5.23 -2.78 -13.89
N LYS A 46 4.28 -2.18 -14.63
CA LYS A 46 4.33 -0.75 -14.96
C LYS A 46 4.28 0.14 -13.72
N TRP A 47 3.54 -0.24 -12.68
CA TRP A 47 3.48 0.50 -11.42
C TRP A 47 4.79 0.44 -10.65
N ARG A 48 5.44 -0.72 -10.66
CA ARG A 48 6.77 -0.87 -10.06
C ARG A 48 7.76 0.15 -10.61
N ALA A 49 7.71 0.44 -11.92
CA ALA A 49 8.60 1.40 -12.56
C ALA A 49 8.30 2.87 -12.17
N LEU A 50 7.12 3.15 -11.60
CA LEU A 50 6.74 4.47 -11.09
C LEU A 50 7.12 4.68 -9.62
N ALA A 51 7.52 3.61 -8.92
CA ALA A 51 7.83 3.69 -7.51
C ALA A 51 9.12 4.48 -7.27
N VAL A 52 9.06 5.46 -6.37
CA VAL A 52 10.23 6.25 -5.95
C VAL A 52 11.15 5.45 -5.04
N GLU A 53 10.58 4.47 -4.32
CA GLU A 53 11.28 3.58 -3.43
C GLU A 53 10.77 2.14 -3.58
N CYS A 54 11.70 1.19 -3.67
CA CYS A 54 11.40 -0.24 -3.64
C CYS A 54 11.96 -0.84 -2.35
N VAL A 55 11.08 -1.10 -1.39
CA VAL A 55 11.43 -1.60 -0.06
C VAL A 55 11.67 -3.11 -0.13
N THR A 56 12.92 -3.51 0.13
CA THR A 56 13.32 -4.92 0.25
C THR A 56 12.87 -5.51 1.58
N ILE A 57 12.67 -6.83 1.64
CA ILE A 57 12.35 -7.51 2.89
C ILE A 57 13.64 -7.76 3.67
N ASP A 58 13.99 -6.83 4.55
CA ASP A 58 15.10 -6.94 5.49
C ASP A 58 14.62 -7.14 6.94
N GLU A 59 15.53 -7.17 7.90
CA GLU A 59 15.16 -7.38 9.31
C GLU A 59 14.27 -6.28 9.89
N SER A 60 14.36 -5.04 9.37
CA SER A 60 13.47 -3.96 9.82
C SER A 60 12.03 -4.22 9.39
N VAL A 61 11.84 -4.66 8.13
CA VAL A 61 10.53 -5.06 7.61
C VAL A 61 10.00 -6.30 8.33
N LEU A 62 10.86 -7.29 8.57
CA LEU A 62 10.47 -8.53 9.26
C LEU A 62 10.06 -8.27 10.71
N ALA A 63 10.72 -7.37 11.42
CA ALA A 63 10.33 -6.98 12.77
C ALA A 63 8.91 -6.40 12.80
N ARG A 64 8.62 -5.42 11.93
CA ARG A 64 7.28 -4.82 11.84
C ARG A 64 6.22 -5.80 11.33
N ALA A 65 6.58 -6.71 10.43
CA ALA A 65 5.68 -7.77 9.98
C ALA A 65 5.33 -8.73 11.13
N ARG A 66 6.27 -9.06 12.02
CA ARG A 66 5.97 -9.90 13.20
C ARG A 66 4.98 -9.21 14.14
N GLU A 67 5.17 -7.92 14.42
CA GLU A 67 4.20 -7.13 15.19
C GLU A 67 2.80 -7.17 14.55
N ALA A 68 2.72 -6.98 13.23
CA ALA A 68 1.48 -7.07 12.48
C ALA A 68 0.84 -8.48 12.53
N MET A 69 1.65 -9.55 12.52
CA MET A 69 1.17 -10.93 12.66
C MET A 69 0.67 -11.24 14.08
N ASP A 70 1.29 -10.68 15.11
CA ASP A 70 0.82 -10.79 16.50
C ASP A 70 -0.54 -10.09 16.66
N LEU A 71 -0.77 -9.03 15.89
CA LEU A 71 -2.07 -8.40 15.69
C LEU A 71 -2.98 -9.19 14.74
N GLY A 72 -2.64 -10.43 14.38
CA GLY A 72 -3.45 -11.39 13.62
C GLY A 72 -3.62 -11.10 12.12
N LEU A 73 -2.69 -10.38 11.50
CA LEU A 73 -2.58 -10.29 10.04
C LEU A 73 -1.91 -11.54 9.46
N GLY A 74 -2.31 -11.90 8.24
CA GLY A 74 -1.63 -12.96 7.48
C GLY A 74 -0.25 -12.50 7.00
N GLU A 75 0.65 -13.46 6.77
CA GLU A 75 2.07 -13.23 6.44
C GLU A 75 2.28 -12.18 5.34
N TYR A 76 1.61 -12.31 4.19
CA TYR A 76 1.79 -11.37 3.08
C TYR A 76 1.28 -9.96 3.40
N ASP A 77 0.18 -9.83 4.16
CA ASP A 77 -0.37 -8.53 4.52
C ASP A 77 0.52 -7.86 5.58
N ALA A 78 1.03 -8.64 6.53
CA ALA A 78 2.02 -8.20 7.50
C ALA A 78 3.31 -7.72 6.83
N LEU A 79 3.79 -8.40 5.78
CA LEU A 79 4.95 -7.94 5.00
C LEU A 79 4.67 -6.63 4.24
N HIS A 80 3.45 -6.44 3.71
CA HIS A 80 3.06 -5.16 3.11
C HIS A 80 3.06 -4.02 4.15
N VAL A 81 2.53 -4.28 5.35
CA VAL A 81 2.54 -3.32 6.46
C VAL A 81 3.96 -2.99 6.90
N GLY A 82 4.81 -3.99 7.10
CA GLY A 82 6.21 -3.78 7.47
C GLY A 82 6.98 -3.00 6.42
N ALA A 83 6.74 -3.27 5.13
CA ALA A 83 7.35 -2.52 4.04
C ALA A 83 6.85 -1.07 3.98
N ALA A 84 5.55 -0.82 4.21
CA ALA A 84 5.00 0.52 4.26
C ALA A 84 5.61 1.34 5.41
N ILE A 85 5.76 0.75 6.59
CA ILE A 85 6.41 1.39 7.75
C ILE A 85 7.90 1.66 7.47
N ALA A 86 8.65 0.67 6.99
CA ALA A 86 10.09 0.82 6.73
C ALA A 86 10.38 1.83 5.61
N GLY A 87 9.54 1.85 4.57
CA GLY A 87 9.57 2.84 3.49
C GLY A 87 8.95 4.18 3.85
N ARG A 88 8.55 4.40 5.12
CA ARG A 88 7.97 5.65 5.64
C ARG A 88 6.80 6.17 4.80
N ALA A 89 5.95 5.26 4.33
CA ALA A 89 4.74 5.64 3.62
C ALA A 89 3.78 6.37 4.56
N ASP A 90 3.26 7.53 4.15
CA ASP A 90 2.28 8.29 4.93
C ASP A 90 0.98 7.50 5.15
N MET A 91 0.60 6.70 4.14
CA MET A 91 -0.60 5.88 4.19
C MET A 91 -0.50 4.58 3.40
N LEU A 92 -1.17 3.54 3.90
CA LEU A 92 -1.45 2.30 3.19
C LEU A 92 -2.91 2.31 2.69
N VAL A 93 -3.09 2.37 1.37
CA VAL A 93 -4.44 2.41 0.77
C VAL A 93 -4.96 1.00 0.48
N THR A 94 -6.10 0.62 1.06
CA THR A 94 -6.70 -0.71 0.88
C THR A 94 -8.20 -0.71 1.11
N THR A 95 -8.92 -1.63 0.45
CA THR A 95 -10.35 -1.86 0.69
C THR A 95 -10.61 -3.10 1.57
N ASP A 96 -9.57 -3.67 2.18
CA ASP A 96 -9.72 -4.82 3.08
C ASP A 96 -10.01 -4.34 4.51
N ASP A 97 -11.27 -4.48 4.95
CA ASP A 97 -11.73 -4.08 6.29
C ASP A 97 -10.95 -4.75 7.43
N LYS A 98 -10.47 -5.99 7.24
CA LYS A 98 -9.67 -6.68 8.26
C LYS A 98 -8.31 -6.00 8.37
N LEU A 99 -7.67 -5.71 7.24
CA LEU A 99 -6.38 -5.02 7.22
C LEU A 99 -6.50 -3.61 7.83
N LEU A 100 -7.49 -2.83 7.40
CA LEU A 100 -7.78 -1.50 7.94
C LEU A 100 -7.93 -1.54 9.47
N ARG A 101 -8.71 -2.49 9.99
CA ARG A 101 -8.95 -2.59 11.44
C ARG A 101 -7.70 -2.99 12.22
N ARG A 102 -6.86 -3.91 11.70
CA ARG A 102 -5.67 -4.36 12.44
C ARG A 102 -4.56 -3.31 12.43
N VAL A 103 -4.36 -2.62 11.30
CA VAL A 103 -3.32 -1.57 11.19
C VAL A 103 -3.60 -0.38 12.11
N ARG A 104 -4.86 -0.11 12.49
CA ARG A 104 -5.19 0.93 13.50
C ARG A 104 -4.49 0.72 14.86
N ALA A 105 -4.04 -0.50 15.18
CA ALA A 105 -3.27 -0.77 16.39
C ALA A 105 -1.76 -0.50 16.24
N MET A 106 -1.31 -0.10 15.04
CA MET A 106 0.08 0.25 14.73
C MET A 106 0.20 1.76 14.48
N PRO A 107 0.71 2.55 15.43
CA PRO A 107 0.69 4.00 15.35
C PRO A 107 1.60 4.58 14.24
N ASP A 108 2.54 3.79 13.73
CA ASP A 108 3.51 4.21 12.72
C ASP A 108 2.98 4.15 11.29
N LEU A 109 1.75 3.69 11.07
CA LEU A 109 1.16 3.59 9.73
C LEU A 109 -0.34 3.87 9.76
N THR A 110 -0.77 4.79 8.90
CA THR A 110 -2.20 5.04 8.68
C THR A 110 -2.70 4.18 7.52
N ALA A 111 -3.73 3.36 7.74
CA ALA A 111 -4.39 2.61 6.67
C ALA A 111 -5.78 3.16 6.38
N LEU A 112 -6.06 3.47 5.11
CA LEU A 112 -7.29 4.15 4.69
C LEU A 112 -7.91 3.47 3.46
N PRO A 113 -9.25 3.47 3.34
CA PRO A 113 -9.89 3.20 2.06
C PRO A 113 -9.55 4.29 1.04
N PRO A 114 -9.57 3.98 -0.28
CA PRO A 114 -9.29 4.94 -1.34
C PRO A 114 -10.00 6.30 -1.21
N GLY A 115 -11.28 6.31 -0.85
CA GLY A 115 -12.03 7.57 -0.67
C GLY A 115 -11.45 8.47 0.41
N GLU A 116 -11.12 7.91 1.58
CA GLU A 116 -10.53 8.66 2.70
C GLU A 116 -9.09 9.06 2.40
N ALA A 117 -8.30 8.18 1.79
CA ALA A 117 -6.94 8.48 1.35
C ALA A 117 -6.90 9.66 0.38
N LEU A 118 -7.84 9.71 -0.58
CA LEU A 118 -7.96 10.83 -1.51
C LEU A 118 -8.33 12.13 -0.79
N ALA A 119 -9.27 12.08 0.17
CA ALA A 119 -9.64 13.26 0.95
C ALA A 119 -8.47 13.83 1.76
N VAL A 120 -7.61 12.95 2.31
CA VAL A 120 -6.36 13.36 2.98
C VAL A 120 -5.39 14.00 1.99
N LEU A 121 -5.17 13.36 0.83
CA LEU A 121 -4.25 13.86 -0.19
C LEU A 121 -4.65 15.24 -0.73
N GLU A 122 -5.94 15.45 -0.97
CA GLU A 122 -6.49 16.71 -1.49
C GLU A 122 -6.71 17.76 -0.38
N ARG A 123 -6.28 17.49 0.86
CA ARG A 123 -6.38 18.39 2.03
C ARG A 123 -7.80 18.84 2.34
N TRP A 124 -8.82 18.00 2.14
CA TRP A 124 -10.22 18.38 2.35
C TRP A 124 -10.54 18.76 3.81
N TYR A 125 -9.69 18.39 4.77
CA TYR A 125 -9.83 18.69 6.19
C TYR A 125 -8.98 19.89 6.66
N GLU A 126 -8.25 20.56 5.78
CA GLU A 126 -7.60 21.84 6.06
C GLU A 126 -8.56 23.00 5.69
N ASN A 127 -9.57 23.23 6.53
CA ASN A 127 -10.34 24.48 6.65
C ASN A 127 -10.72 24.71 8.11
#